data_AF-R7PBZ4-F1
#
_entry.id   AF-R7PBZ4-F1
#
_cell.length_a   1.000
_cell.length_b   1.000
_cell.length_c   1.000
_cell.angle_alpha   90.00
_cell.angle_beta   90.00
_cell.angle_gamma   90.00
#
_symmetry.space_group_name_H-M   'P 1'
#
loop_
_entity.id
_entity.type
_entity.pdbx_description
1 polymer ?
#
loop_
_entity_poly.entity_id
_entity_poly.type
_entity_poly.pdbx_seq_one_letter_code
_entity_poly.pdbx_strand_id
1 'polypeptide(L)'
;MNFSYFRSLIINSYTYMKQITFLLTIALCTIITACGISDKDHEAQGQIYLQKARIALQHKKFNIAKQIIKDLRDSVPFAIEARKAGILLMDSIELRLAQEELNVINQRLMQSNNLSTDTLKNSFEEACQKIKFYNRKLIHDKHAIKAMK
;
A
#
# COMPACT_ATOMS: atom_id res chain seq x y z
N MET A 1 24.28 59.51 -43.27
CA MET A 1 23.76 58.21 -42.78
C MET A 1 23.55 58.31 -41.28
N ASN A 2 22.29 58.28 -40.83
CA ASN A 2 21.91 58.55 -39.43
C ASN A 2 22.14 57.32 -38.54
N PHE A 3 23.29 57.28 -37.86
CA PHE A 3 23.71 56.21 -36.92
C PHE A 3 22.78 56.08 -35.69
N SER A 4 21.95 57.09 -35.41
CA SER A 4 21.06 57.14 -34.23
C SER A 4 19.84 56.22 -34.32
N TYR A 5 19.31 55.95 -35.51
CA TYR A 5 18.13 55.07 -35.68
C TYR A 5 18.47 53.59 -35.49
N PHE A 6 19.68 53.18 -35.85
CA PHE A 6 20.12 51.79 -35.76
C PHE A 6 20.34 51.34 -34.30
N ARG A 7 20.86 52.25 -33.45
CA ARG A 7 21.02 52.00 -32.00
C ARG A 7 19.70 51.86 -31.27
N SER A 8 18.71 52.69 -31.60
CA SER A 8 17.38 52.65 -30.98
C SER A 8 16.65 51.32 -31.27
N LEU A 9 16.72 50.81 -32.51
CA LEU A 9 16.06 49.56 -32.90
C LEU A 9 16.67 48.33 -32.19
N ILE A 10 18.00 48.29 -32.07
CA ILE A 10 18.73 47.20 -31.39
C ILE A 10 18.44 47.21 -29.88
N ILE A 11 18.46 48.38 -29.22
CA ILE A 11 18.17 48.49 -27.79
C ILE A 11 16.74 48.03 -27.48
N ASN A 12 15.76 48.45 -28.29
CA ASN A 12 14.34 48.12 -28.08
C ASN A 12 14.07 46.62 -28.24
N SER A 13 14.67 45.97 -29.25
CA SER A 13 14.59 44.51 -29.45
C SER A 13 15.21 43.69 -28.31
N TYR A 14 16.28 44.21 -27.67
CA TYR A 14 16.95 43.55 -26.54
C TYR A 14 16.12 43.64 -25.24
N THR A 15 15.38 44.72 -25.02
CA THR A 15 14.41 44.86 -23.93
C THR A 15 13.22 43.92 -24.07
N TYR A 16 12.72 43.70 -25.29
CA TYR A 16 11.64 42.74 -25.56
C TYR A 16 12.06 41.28 -25.31
N MET A 17 13.27 40.90 -25.76
CA MET A 17 13.81 39.55 -25.53
C MET A 17 14.00 39.24 -24.04
N LYS A 18 14.44 40.23 -23.24
CA LYS A 18 14.60 40.08 -21.78
C LYS A 18 13.28 39.92 -21.03
N GLN A 19 12.23 40.66 -21.41
CA GLN A 19 10.89 40.53 -20.81
C GLN A 19 10.26 39.16 -21.11
N ILE A 20 10.45 38.63 -22.32
CA ILE A 20 9.96 37.30 -22.71
C ILE A 20 10.68 36.20 -21.91
N THR A 21 12.00 36.28 -21.73
CA THR A 21 12.73 35.34 -20.85
C THR A 21 12.32 35.44 -19.38
N PHE A 22 12.00 36.63 -18.87
CA PHE A 22 11.58 36.83 -17.47
C PHE A 22 10.17 36.24 -17.20
N LEU A 23 9.26 36.35 -18.16
CA LEU A 23 7.92 35.75 -18.08
C LEU A 23 7.95 34.21 -18.20
N LEU A 24 8.84 33.66 -19.02
CA LEU A 24 9.02 32.20 -19.18
C LEU A 24 9.61 31.54 -17.92
N THR A 25 10.46 32.23 -17.17
CA THR A 25 11.04 31.70 -15.91
C THR A 25 10.05 31.63 -14.76
N ILE A 26 9.04 32.50 -14.73
CA ILE A 26 8.02 32.52 -13.67
C ILE A 26 7.02 31.37 -13.85
N ALA A 27 6.70 31.00 -15.11
CA ALA A 27 5.80 29.89 -15.42
C ALA A 27 6.42 28.49 -15.16
N LEU A 28 7.74 28.37 -15.12
CA LEU A 28 8.43 27.11 -14.81
C LEU A 28 8.51 26.84 -13.28
N CYS A 29 8.46 27.89 -12.45
CA CYS A 29 8.50 27.77 -10.99
C CYS A 29 7.16 27.34 -10.35
N THR A 30 6.05 27.39 -11.07
CA THR A 30 4.72 27.03 -10.52
C THR A 30 4.39 25.53 -10.60
N ILE A 31 5.29 24.70 -11.13
CA ILE A 31 5.08 23.24 -11.24
C ILE A 31 5.64 22.49 -10.01
N ILE A 32 6.44 23.16 -9.17
CA ILE A 32 7.08 22.57 -7.98
C ILE A 32 6.37 22.98 -6.68
N THR A 33 5.17 23.57 -6.74
CA THR A 33 4.37 23.78 -5.53
C THR A 33 3.85 22.43 -5.04
N ALA A 34 4.70 21.83 -4.21
CA ALA A 34 4.49 20.71 -3.32
C ALA A 34 3.02 20.44 -3.00
N CYS A 35 2.62 19.20 -3.26
CA CYS A 35 1.45 18.59 -2.66
C CYS A 35 1.58 18.74 -1.13
N GLY A 36 0.87 19.70 -0.54
CA GLY A 36 0.87 19.98 0.89
C GLY A 36 0.06 18.97 1.69
N ILE A 37 0.32 17.68 1.50
CA ILE A 37 -0.26 16.63 2.35
C ILE A 37 0.69 16.45 3.53
N SER A 38 0.19 16.71 4.74
CA SER A 38 0.99 16.51 5.95
C SER A 38 1.15 15.01 6.25
N ASP A 39 2.18 14.62 6.99
CA ASP A 39 2.36 13.21 7.43
C ASP A 39 1.10 12.65 8.12
N LYS A 40 0.37 13.51 8.84
CA LYS A 40 -0.89 13.14 9.51
C LYS A 40 -1.99 12.77 8.51
N ASP A 41 -2.04 13.43 7.36
CA ASP A 41 -3.04 13.16 6.33
C ASP A 41 -2.76 11.84 5.62
N HIS A 42 -1.49 11.52 5.38
CA HIS A 42 -1.08 10.20 4.89
C HIS A 42 -1.46 9.10 5.88
N GLU A 43 -1.16 9.27 7.17
CA GLU A 43 -1.53 8.28 8.18
C GLU A 43 -3.05 8.09 8.28
N ALA A 44 -3.82 9.18 8.28
CA ALA A 44 -5.28 9.11 8.28
C ALA A 44 -5.80 8.34 7.07
N GLN A 45 -5.28 8.61 5.88
CA GLN A 45 -5.62 7.87 4.67
C GLN A 45 -5.26 6.38 4.79
N GLY A 46 -4.07 6.07 5.33
CA GLY A 46 -3.65 4.69 5.58
C GLY A 46 -4.58 3.94 6.53
N GLN A 47 -5.06 4.59 7.59
CA GLN A 47 -6.03 3.99 8.52
C GLN A 47 -7.36 3.65 7.84
N ILE A 48 -7.81 4.43 6.86
CA ILE A 48 -9.03 4.13 6.07
C ILE A 48 -8.86 2.81 5.31
N TYR A 49 -7.71 2.57 4.68
CA TYR A 49 -7.44 1.29 4.02
C TYR A 49 -7.43 0.12 5.01
N LEU A 50 -6.81 0.28 6.18
CA LEU A 50 -6.81 -0.74 7.22
C LEU A 50 -8.23 -1.07 7.70
N GLN A 51 -9.08 -0.06 7.89
CA GLN A 51 -10.47 -0.26 8.26
C GLN A 51 -11.23 -1.05 7.18
N LYS A 52 -11.08 -0.66 5.90
CA LYS A 52 -11.69 -1.38 4.77
C LYS A 52 -11.23 -2.84 4.71
N ALA A 53 -9.94 -3.11 4.89
CA ALA A 53 -9.40 -4.46 4.91
C ALA A 53 -9.93 -5.29 6.09
N ARG A 54 -10.05 -4.69 7.29
CA ARG A 54 -10.66 -5.35 8.46
C ARG A 54 -12.12 -5.70 8.22
N ILE A 55 -12.89 -4.80 7.61
CA ILE A 55 -14.28 -5.06 7.23
C ILE A 55 -14.34 -6.21 6.22
N ALA A 56 -13.52 -6.20 5.18
CA ALA A 56 -13.46 -7.28 4.20
C ALA A 56 -13.11 -8.63 4.85
N LEU A 57 -12.15 -8.63 5.79
CA LEU A 57 -11.77 -9.82 6.57
C LEU A 57 -12.93 -10.35 7.43
N GLN A 58 -13.67 -9.47 8.12
CA GLN A 58 -14.84 -9.85 8.92
C GLN A 58 -15.92 -10.53 8.07
N HIS A 59 -16.09 -10.09 6.83
CA HIS A 59 -17.02 -10.70 5.86
C HIS A 59 -16.43 -11.91 5.12
N LYS A 60 -15.31 -12.47 5.58
CA LYS A 60 -14.56 -13.57 4.93
C LYS A 60 -14.17 -13.30 3.47
N LYS A 61 -14.11 -12.03 3.05
CA LYS A 61 -13.69 -11.62 1.70
C LYS A 61 -12.16 -11.51 1.63
N PHE A 62 -11.47 -12.65 1.78
CA PHE A 62 -10.01 -12.68 1.97
C PHE A 62 -9.23 -12.06 0.80
N ASN A 63 -9.58 -12.39 -0.45
CA ASN A 63 -8.90 -11.84 -1.63
C ASN A 63 -9.01 -10.31 -1.70
N ILE A 64 -10.19 -9.77 -1.38
CA ILE A 64 -10.43 -8.33 -1.33
C ILE A 64 -9.63 -7.70 -0.18
N ALA A 65 -9.63 -8.32 1.00
CA ALA A 65 -8.84 -7.82 2.13
C ALA A 65 -7.34 -7.77 1.81
N LYS A 66 -6.79 -8.81 1.17
CA LYS A 66 -5.39 -8.85 0.71
C LYS A 66 -5.11 -7.76 -0.31
N GLN A 67 -6.01 -7.56 -1.28
CA GLN A 67 -5.83 -6.55 -2.30
C GLN A 67 -5.82 -5.14 -1.69
N ILE A 68 -6.75 -4.82 -0.78
CA ILE A 68 -6.80 -3.52 -0.10
C ILE A 68 -5.48 -3.23 0.65
N ILE A 69 -4.84 -4.24 1.25
CA ILE A 69 -3.54 -4.06 1.93
C ILE A 69 -2.38 -3.85 0.94
N LYS A 70 -2.44 -4.48 -0.24
CA LYS A 70 -1.48 -4.19 -1.32
C LYS A 70 -1.67 -2.76 -1.82
N ASP A 71 -2.93 -2.36 -2.06
CA ASP A 71 -3.27 -1.02 -2.51
C ASP A 71 -2.86 0.05 -1.48
N LEU A 72 -2.97 -0.23 -0.18
CA LEU A 72 -2.43 0.63 0.89
C LEU A 72 -0.93 0.91 0.69
N ARG A 73 -0.15 -0.14 0.45
CA ARG A 73 1.31 -0.01 0.27
C ARG A 73 1.65 0.82 -0.96
N ASP A 74 0.89 0.64 -2.03
CA ASP A 74 1.20 1.23 -3.33
C ASP A 74 0.62 2.65 -3.47
N SER A 75 -0.54 2.93 -2.85
CA SER A 75 -1.28 4.21 -2.97
C SER A 75 -0.92 5.23 -1.89
N VAL A 76 -0.48 4.79 -0.71
CA VAL A 76 -0.17 5.69 0.42
C VAL A 76 1.20 5.35 1.01
N PRO A 77 2.30 5.56 0.26
CA PRO A 77 3.63 5.10 0.66
C PRO A 77 4.15 5.74 1.94
N PHE A 78 3.72 6.97 2.26
CA PHE A 78 4.18 7.74 3.42
C PHE A 78 3.42 7.45 4.73
N ALA A 79 2.37 6.61 4.70
CA ALA A 79 1.66 6.18 5.91
C ALA A 79 2.40 5.02 6.62
N ILE A 80 3.56 5.32 7.21
CA ILE A 80 4.49 4.33 7.77
C ILE A 80 3.84 3.46 8.85
N GLU A 81 3.13 4.06 9.81
CA GLU A 81 2.50 3.32 10.90
C GLU A 81 1.32 2.49 10.41
N ALA A 82 0.51 3.04 9.50
CA ALA A 82 -0.53 2.26 8.83
C ALA A 82 0.04 1.07 8.04
N ARG A 83 1.17 1.24 7.35
CA ARG A 83 1.84 0.17 6.60
C ARG A 83 2.38 -0.93 7.52
N LYS A 84 3.00 -0.57 8.65
CA LYS A 84 3.42 -1.53 9.69
C LYS A 84 2.23 -2.35 10.20
N ALA A 85 1.13 -1.68 10.53
CA ALA A 85 -0.10 -2.37 10.94
C ALA A 85 -0.71 -3.22 9.81
N GLY A 86 -0.53 -2.81 8.55
CA GLY A 86 -0.94 -3.56 7.36
C GLY A 86 -0.22 -4.90 7.20
N ILE A 87 1.06 -4.99 7.59
CA ILE A 87 1.81 -6.26 7.58
C ILE A 87 1.17 -7.26 8.54
N LEU A 88 0.89 -6.85 9.79
CA LEU A 88 0.23 -7.69 10.78
C LEU A 88 -1.17 -8.11 10.35
N LEU A 89 -1.90 -7.19 9.72
CA LEU A 89 -3.23 -7.48 9.20
C LEU A 89 -3.17 -8.47 8.04
N MET A 90 -2.18 -8.38 7.15
CA MET A 90 -1.95 -9.38 6.10
C MET A 90 -1.73 -10.78 6.69
N ASP A 91 -0.85 -10.91 7.69
CA ASP A 91 -0.60 -12.20 8.35
C ASP A 91 -1.84 -12.73 9.08
N SER A 92 -2.67 -11.83 9.64
CA SER A 92 -3.96 -12.21 10.23
C SER A 92 -4.96 -12.70 9.18
N ILE A 93 -4.94 -12.12 7.98
CA ILE A 93 -5.78 -12.56 6.85
C ILE A 93 -5.33 -13.95 6.38
N GLU A 94 -4.03 -14.19 6.20
CA GLU A 94 -3.51 -15.50 5.77
C GLU A 94 -3.80 -16.59 6.81
N LEU A 95 -3.70 -16.27 8.11
CA LEU A 95 -4.07 -17.19 9.18
C LEU A 95 -5.55 -17.61 9.08
N ARG A 96 -6.45 -16.63 8.91
CA ARG A 96 -7.90 -16.88 8.78
C ARG A 96 -8.22 -17.67 7.51
N LEU A 97 -7.53 -17.39 6.40
CA LEU A 97 -7.68 -18.12 5.15
C LEU A 97 -7.25 -19.59 5.32
N ALA A 98 -6.10 -19.84 5.95
CA ALA A 98 -5.61 -21.19 6.22
C ALA A 98 -6.55 -21.97 7.17
N GLN A 99 -7.17 -21.29 8.14
CA GLN A 99 -8.20 -21.89 9.00
C GLN A 99 -9.45 -22.29 8.22
N GLU A 100 -9.92 -21.46 7.28
CA GLU A 100 -11.06 -21.80 6.43
C GLU A 100 -10.73 -22.97 5.48
N GLU A 101 -9.52 -22.97 4.90
CA GLU A 101 -9.01 -24.07 4.08
C GLU A 101 -9.00 -25.38 4.87
N LEU A 102 -8.47 -25.36 6.10
CA LEU A 102 -8.48 -26.51 6.99
C LEU A 102 -9.88 -27.02 7.29
N ASN A 103 -10.84 -26.12 7.56
CA ASN A 103 -12.23 -26.49 7.82
C ASN A 103 -12.86 -27.22 6.63
N VAL A 104 -12.65 -26.71 5.42
CA VAL A 104 -13.15 -27.34 4.18
C VAL A 104 -12.53 -28.71 3.96
N ILE A 105 -11.21 -28.84 4.14
CA ILE A 105 -10.50 -30.12 4.00
C ILE A 105 -10.99 -31.12 5.05
N ASN A 106 -11.13 -30.68 6.30
CA ASN A 106 -11.61 -31.53 7.39
C ASN A 106 -13.03 -32.03 7.13
N GLN A 107 -13.94 -31.18 6.64
CA GLN A 107 -15.29 -31.59 6.25
C GLN A 107 -15.27 -32.65 5.15
N ARG A 108 -14.41 -32.49 4.13
CA ARG A 108 -14.25 -33.48 3.05
C ARG A 108 -13.70 -34.81 3.58
N LEU A 109 -12.74 -34.76 4.50
CA LEU A 109 -12.19 -35.97 5.13
C LEU A 109 -13.28 -36.75 5.88
N MET A 110 -14.11 -36.06 6.67
CA MET A 110 -15.23 -36.70 7.39
C MET A 110 -16.27 -37.32 6.45
N GLN A 111 -16.53 -36.70 5.30
CA GLN A 111 -17.46 -37.24 4.30
C GLN A 111 -16.89 -38.44 3.52
N SER A 112 -15.55 -38.60 3.49
CA SER A 112 -14.88 -39.63 2.68
C SER A 112 -14.90 -41.05 3.27
N ASN A 113 -15.59 -41.30 4.40
CA ASN A 113 -15.79 -42.62 5.02
C ASN A 113 -14.50 -43.50 5.07
N ASN A 114 -13.37 -42.91 5.50
CA ASN A 114 -12.04 -43.54 5.58
C ASN A 114 -11.36 -43.91 4.26
N LEU A 115 -11.99 -43.68 3.09
CA LEU A 115 -11.34 -43.77 1.77
C LEU A 115 -10.65 -42.44 1.40
N SER A 116 -9.95 -41.84 2.36
CA SER A 116 -9.27 -40.56 2.15
C SER A 116 -8.00 -40.76 1.31
N THR A 117 -7.97 -40.15 0.13
CA THR A 117 -6.78 -40.15 -0.74
C THR A 117 -5.60 -39.50 -0.02
N ASP A 118 -4.38 -40.00 -0.22
CA ASP A 118 -3.16 -39.42 0.40
C ASP A 118 -2.98 -37.93 0.07
N THR A 119 -3.46 -37.49 -1.09
CA THR A 119 -3.49 -36.06 -1.46
C THR A 119 -4.27 -35.21 -0.44
N LEU A 120 -5.44 -35.67 0.03
CA LEU A 120 -6.24 -34.92 1.01
C LEU A 120 -5.57 -34.86 2.39
N LYS A 121 -4.87 -35.93 2.79
CA LYS A 121 -4.11 -35.95 4.04
C LYS A 121 -2.93 -34.99 3.98
N ASN A 122 -2.23 -34.95 2.85
CA ASN A 122 -1.12 -34.01 2.63
C ASN A 122 -1.61 -32.56 2.66
N SER A 123 -2.72 -32.24 1.99
CA SER A 123 -3.32 -30.89 2.04
C SER A 123 -3.77 -30.50 3.45
N PHE A 124 -4.32 -31.46 4.22
CA PHE A 124 -4.68 -31.23 5.62
C PHE A 124 -3.46 -30.88 6.47
N GLU A 125 -2.36 -31.63 6.32
CA GLU A 125 -1.12 -31.37 7.03
C GLU A 125 -0.53 -30.01 6.64
N GLU A 126 -0.50 -29.68 5.34
CA GLU A 126 -0.01 -28.40 4.84
C GLU A 126 -0.81 -27.23 5.44
N ALA A 127 -2.14 -27.32 5.46
CA ALA A 127 -2.99 -26.31 6.08
C ALA A 127 -2.70 -26.14 7.58
N CYS A 128 -2.49 -27.25 8.30
CA CYS A 128 -2.09 -27.21 9.72
C CYS A 128 -0.73 -26.54 9.91
N GLN A 129 0.24 -26.82 9.04
CA GLN A 129 1.57 -26.20 9.09
C GLN A 129 1.49 -24.68 8.80
N LYS A 130 0.68 -24.25 7.82
CA LYS A 130 0.42 -22.83 7.55
C LYS A 130 -0.16 -22.11 8.77
N ILE A 131 -1.16 -22.69 9.42
CA ILE A 131 -1.76 -22.13 10.64
C ILE A 131 -0.71 -22.00 11.74
N LYS A 132 0.11 -23.03 11.97
CA LYS A 132 1.19 -22.98 12.96
C LYS A 132 2.20 -21.88 12.63
N PHE A 133 2.58 -21.73 11.37
CA PHE A 133 3.51 -20.71 10.92
C PHE A 133 2.98 -19.29 11.21
N TYR A 134 1.79 -18.95 10.74
CA TYR A 134 1.23 -17.60 10.91
C TYR A 134 0.93 -17.27 12.37
N ASN A 135 0.52 -18.24 13.17
CA ASN A 135 0.37 -18.04 14.62
C ASN A 135 1.70 -17.66 15.28
N ARG A 136 2.78 -18.41 15.02
CA ARG A 136 4.10 -18.08 15.57
C ARG A 136 4.58 -16.71 15.11
N LYS A 137 4.40 -16.39 13.83
CA LYS A 137 4.77 -15.09 13.26
C LYS A 137 4.04 -13.94 13.96
N LEU A 138 2.71 -14.03 14.08
CA LEU A 138 1.91 -13.01 14.76
C LEU A 138 2.23 -12.87 16.25
N ILE A 139 2.53 -13.98 16.95
CA ILE A 139 2.97 -13.94 18.35
C ILE A 139 4.29 -13.17 18.45
N HIS A 140 5.27 -13.55 17.65
CA HIS A 140 6.58 -12.90 17.60
C HIS A 140 6.45 -11.40 17.33
N ASP A 141 5.69 -11.02 16.31
CA ASP A 141 5.56 -9.62 15.92
C ASP A 141 4.82 -8.79 16.98
N LYS A 142 3.80 -9.36 17.64
CA LYS A 142 3.13 -8.70 18.78
C LYS A 142 4.08 -8.49 19.97
N HIS A 143 4.92 -9.48 20.27
CA HIS A 143 5.93 -9.34 21.33
C HIS A 143 6.96 -8.27 20.98
N ALA A 144 7.44 -8.24 19.74
CA ALA A 144 8.37 -7.21 19.27
C ALA A 144 7.77 -5.80 19.41
N ILE A 145 6.51 -5.62 19.00
CA ILE A 145 5.80 -4.33 19.13
C ILE A 145 5.62 -3.92 20.60
N LYS A 146 5.32 -4.89 21.48
CA LYS A 146 5.17 -4.62 22.92
C LYS A 146 6.50 -4.20 23.55
N ALA A 147 7.62 -4.78 23.12
CA ALA A 147 8.94 -4.47 23.65
C ALA A 147 9.48 -3.10 23.21
N MET A 148 8.94 -2.52 22.12
CA MET A 148 9.32 -1.19 21.63
C MET A 148 8.56 -0.04 22.30
N LYS A 149 7.54 -0.34 23.12
CA LYS A 149 6.73 0.65 23.85
C LYS A 149 7.18 0.75 25.31
#